data_AF-A0A645J4V0-F1
#
_entry.id   AF-A0A645J4V0-F1
#
_cell.length_a   1.000
_cell.length_b   1.000
_cell.length_c   1.000
_cell.angle_alpha   90.00
_cell.angle_beta   90.00
_cell.angle_gamma   90.00
#
_symmetry.space_group_name_H-M   'P 1'
#
loop_
_entity.id
_entity.type
_entity.pdbx_description
1 polymer ?
#
loop_
_entity_poly.entity_id
_entity_poly.type
_entity_poly.pdbx_seq_one_letter_code
_entity_poly.pdbx_strand_id
1 'polypeptide(L)' 'MHVVVPSFMTSELKRAFEIGFLVYIPFMLIDVVVASALMSMGMIMLPPSMISTPFKLLLFIVLNGWELVFSTLVQGFH' A
#
# COMPACT_ATOMS: atom_id res chain seq x y z
N MET A 1 20.16 21.14 19.25
CA MET A 1 18.88 20.80 18.58
C MET A 1 18.90 21.01 17.06
N HIS A 2 19.63 21.99 16.52
CA HIS A 2 19.67 22.27 15.06
C HIS A 2 20.15 21.11 14.15
N VAL A 3 20.91 20.14 14.66
CA VAL A 3 21.40 18.99 13.86
C VAL A 3 20.61 17.71 14.12
N VAL A 4 20.12 17.52 15.34
CA VAL A 4 19.38 16.31 15.76
C VAL A 4 17.97 16.28 15.17
N VAL A 5 17.29 17.43 15.12
CA VAL A 5 15.92 17.49 14.57
C VAL A 5 15.90 17.19 13.07
N PRO A 6 16.75 17.79 12.21
CA PRO A 6 16.75 17.46 10.79
C PRO A 6 17.21 16.03 10.49
N SER A 7 18.19 15.50 11.23
CA SER A 7 18.67 14.12 11.02
C SER A 7 17.63 13.06 11.42
N PHE A 8 16.86 13.30 12.49
CA PHE A 8 15.73 12.45 12.84
C PHE A 8 14.59 12.52 11.81
N MET A 9 14.27 13.71 11.32
CA MET A 9 13.24 13.89 10.29
C MET A 9 13.56 13.12 9.01
N THR A 10 14.82 13.16 8.54
CA THR A 10 15.21 12.43 7.33
C THR A 10 15.24 10.92 7.53
N SER A 11 15.63 10.44 8.71
CA SER A 11 15.58 9.00 9.02
C SER A 11 14.15 8.47 9.07
N GLU A 12 13.22 9.21 9.69
CA GLU A 12 11.83 8.76 9.77
C GLU A 12 11.09 8.87 8.44
N LEU A 13 11.38 9.88 7.61
CA LEU A 13 10.84 9.92 6.26
C LEU A 13 11.27 8.69 5.45
N LYS A 14 12.54 8.31 5.52
CA LYS A 14 13.04 7.11 4.84
C LYS A 14 12.29 5.86 5.31
N ARG A 15 12.15 5.69 6.63
CA ARG A 15 11.45 4.54 7.22
C ARG A 15 9.97 4.50 6.84
N ALA A 16 9.30 5.65 6.85
CA ALA A 16 7.91 5.77 6.41
C ALA A 16 7.73 5.37 4.93
N PHE A 17 8.68 5.76 4.06
CA PHE A 17 8.68 5.34 2.66
C PHE A 17 8.85 3.82 2.50
N GLU A 18 9.75 3.20 3.28
CA GLU A 18 9.95 1.75 3.25
C GLU A 18 8.68 1.00 3.68
N ILE A 19 8.03 1.43 4.77
CA ILE A 19 6.77 0.84 5.25
C ILE A 19 5.65 1.04 4.22
N GLY A 20 5.49 2.26 3.71
CA GLY A 20 4.47 2.58 2.71
C GLY A 20 4.65 1.77 1.42
N PHE A 21 5.90 1.57 0.99
CA PHE A 21 6.21 0.75 -0.17
C PHE A 21 5.80 -0.71 0.04
N LEU A 22 6.16 -1.31 1.19
CA LEU A 22 5.79 -2.69 1.50
C LEU A 22 4.27 -2.90 1.57
N VAL A 23 3.54 -1.95 2.15
CA VAL A 23 2.06 -1.99 2.21
C VAL A 23 1.44 -1.83 0.82
N TYR A 24 2.07 -1.07 -0.08
CA TYR A 24 1.55 -0.82 -1.42
C TYR A 24 1.68 -2.02 -2.38
N ILE A 25 2.71 -2.86 -2.23
CA ILE A 25 2.98 -4.04 -3.07
C ILE A 25 1.73 -4.93 -3.32
N PRO A 26 1.00 -5.42 -2.30
CA PRO A 26 -0.15 -6.30 -2.53
C PRO A 26 -1.28 -5.61 -3.30
N PHE A 27 -1.49 -4.31 -3.11
CA PHE A 27 -2.50 -3.54 -3.84
C PHE A 27 -2.11 -3.33 -5.30
N MET A 28 -0.83 -3.07 -5.57
CA MET A 28 -0.30 -2.98 -6.93
C MET A 28 -0.48 -4.32 -7.67
N LEU A 29 -0.24 -5.45 -7.00
CA LEU A 29 -0.43 -6.77 -7.59
C LEU A 29 -1.89 -6.99 -8.01
N ILE A 30 -2.86 -6.58 -7.20
CA ILE A 30 -4.28 -6.63 -7.57
C ILE A 30 -4.53 -5.81 -8.84
N ASP A 31 -3.98 -4.60 -8.94
CA ASP A 31 -4.18 -3.76 -10.13
C ASP A 31 -3.64 -4.42 -11.40
N VAL A 32 -2.44 -5.01 -11.35
CA VAL A 32 -1.84 -5.69 -12.49
C VAL A 32 -2.63 -6.93 -12.91
N VAL A 33 -3.09 -7.72 -11.94
CA VAL A 33 -3.89 -8.93 -12.21
C VAL A 33 -5.28 -8.60 -12.76
N VAL A 34 -5.94 -7.57 -12.22
CA VAL A 34 -7.26 -7.13 -12.71
C VAL A 34 -7.13 -6.52 -14.10
N ALA A 35 -6.09 -5.73 -14.36
CA ALA A 35 -5.82 -5.16 -15.67
C ALA A 35 -5.57 -6.25 -16.72
N SER A 36 -4.73 -7.25 -16.42
CA SER A 36 -4.43 -8.34 -17.36
C SER A 36 -5.65 -9.22 -17.64
N ALA A 37 -6.48 -9.49 -16.63
CA ALA A 37 -7.74 -10.22 -16.80
C ALA A 37 -8.73 -9.45 -17.68
N LEU A 38 -8.88 -8.14 -17.48
CA LEU A 38 -9.76 -7.30 -18.31
C LEU A 38 -9.30 -7.19 -19.76
N MET A 39 -7.98 -7.04 -19.96
CA MET A 39 -7.37 -7.06 -21.29
C MET A 39 -7.62 -8.40 -21.99
N SER A 40 -7.50 -9.52 -21.27
CA SER A 40 -7.79 -10.86 -21.82
C SER A 40 -9.26 -11.06 -22.20
N MET A 41 -10.20 -10.37 -21.55
CA MET A 41 -11.64 -10.42 -21.88
C MET A 41 -12.01 -9.46 -23.04
N GLY A 42 -11.07 -8.69 -23.58
CA GLY A 42 -11.33 -7.71 -24.64
C GLY A 42 -12.06 -6.45 -24.16
N MET A 43 -12.21 -6.26 -22.84
CA MET A 43 -12.90 -5.11 -22.26
C MET A 43 -11.94 -3.94 -22.05
N ILE A 44 -11.61 -3.25 -23.15
CA ILE A 44 -10.68 -2.10 -23.14
C ILE A 44 -11.32 -0.83 -22.56
N MET A 45 -12.65 -0.70 -22.64
CA MET A 45 -13.36 0.54 -22.30
C MET A 45 -13.72 0.68 -20.83
N LEU A 46 -13.64 -0.38 -20.03
CA LEU A 46 -13.86 -0.30 -18.59
C LEU A 46 -12.54 0.00 -17.89
N PRO A 47 -12.43 1.10 -17.12
CA PRO A 47 -11.20 1.39 -16.40
C PRO A 47 -10.94 0.30 -15.35
N PRO A 48 -9.79 -0.40 -15.41
CA PRO A 48 -9.47 -1.50 -14.50
C PRO A 48 -9.52 -1.11 -13.01
N SER A 49 -9.30 0.17 -12.71
CA SER A 49 -9.34 0.72 -11.35
C SER A 49 -10.71 0.60 -10.68
N MET A 50 -11.82 0.71 -11.42
CA MET A 50 -13.15 0.55 -10.83
C MET A 50 -13.39 -0.90 -10.38
N ILE A 51 -12.84 -1.86 -11.12
CA ILE A 51 -12.96 -3.27 -10.80
C ILE A 51 -11.97 -3.65 -9.69
N SER A 52 -10.76 -3.10 -9.69
CA SER A 52 -9.76 -3.42 -8.67
C SER A 52 -10.09 -2.84 -7.28
N THR A 53 -10.78 -1.69 -7.22
CA THR A 53 -11.14 -1.02 -5.95
C THR A 53 -11.85 -1.93 -4.93
N PRO A 54 -12.95 -2.62 -5.26
CA PRO A 54 -13.60 -3.54 -4.32
C PRO A 54 -12.68 -4.69 -3.89
N PHE A 55 -11.86 -5.25 -4.78
CA PHE A 55 -10.90 -6.30 -4.42
C PHE A 55 -9.84 -5.82 -3.43
N LYS A 56 -9.33 -4.59 -3.62
CA LYS A 56 -8.38 -3.98 -2.67
C LYS A 56 -9.00 -3.82 -1.29
N LEU A 57 -10.22 -3.30 -1.22
CA LEU A 57 -10.94 -3.13 0.05
C LEU A 57 -11.19 -4.48 0.74
N LEU A 58 -11.60 -5.50 -0.01
CA LEU A 58 -11.77 -6.84 0.51
C LEU A 58 -10.47 -7.41 1.06
N LEU A 59 -9.36 -7.33 0.31
CA LEU A 59 -8.05 -7.78 0.78
C LEU A 59 -7.65 -7.07 2.08
N PHE A 60 -7.86 -5.75 2.14
CA PHE A 60 -7.50 -4.97 3.32
C PHE A 60 -8.34 -5.32 4.55
N ILE A 61 -9.64 -5.58 4.37
CA ILE A 61 -10.52 -5.99 5.48
C ILE A 61 -10.20 -7.42 5.94
N VAL A 62 -10.00 -8.36 5.00
CA VAL A 62 -9.73 -9.77 5.32
C VAL A 62 -8.42 -9.94 6.09
N LEU A 63 -7.42 -9.11 5.80
CA LEU A 63 -6.13 -9.14 6.48
C LEU A 63 -6.10 -8.33 7.78
N ASN A 64 -7.24 -7.81 8.27
CA ASN A 64 -7.29 -6.84 9.37
C ASN A 64 -6.27 -5.71 9.17
N GLY A 65 -6.21 -5.15 7.96
CA GLY A 65 -5.12 -4.29 7.52
C GLY A 65 -4.88 -3.05 8.40
N TRP A 66 -5.92 -2.52 9.05
CA TRP A 66 -5.77 -1.47 10.05
C TRP A 66 -4.91 -1.91 11.23
N GLU A 67 -5.19 -3.09 11.82
CA GLU A 67 -4.43 -3.63 12.94
C GLU A 67 -2.96 -3.85 12.56
N LEU A 68 -2.71 -4.41 11.38
CA LEU A 68 -1.36 -4.63 10.84
C LEU A 68 -0.58 -3.32 10.66
N VAL A 69 -1.24 -2.28 10.12
CA VAL A 69 -0.61 -0.95 9.95
C VAL A 69 -0.33 -0.31 11.31
N PHE A 70 -1.27 -0.35 12.26
CA PHE A 70 -1.04 0.21 13.58
C PHE A 70 0.03 -0.56 14.37
N SER A 71 0.04 -1.89 14.30
CA SER A 71 1.05 -2.71 14.99
C SER A 71 2.46 -2.43 14.47
N THR A 72 2.62 -2.30 13.15
CA THR A 72 3.91 -1.99 12.51
C THR A 72 4.39 -0.58 12.84
N LEU A 73 3.49 0.40 12.93
CA LEU A 73 3.83 1.74 13.39
C LEU A 73 4.27 1.74 14.85
N VAL A 74 3.53 1.08 15.75
CA VAL A 74 3.86 1.03 17.19
C VAL A 74 5.20 0.33 17.43
N GLN A 75 5.45 -0.80 16.77
CA GLN A 75 6.75 -1.49 16.82
C GLN A 75 7.88 -0.64 16.22
N GLY A 76 7.55 0.29 15.32
CA GLY A 76 8.52 1.19 14.70
C GLY A 76 9.18 2.17 15.67
N PHE A 77 8.50 2.57 16.74
CA PHE A 77 9.00 3.57 17.69
C PHE A 77 9.81 2.99 18.86
N HIS A 78 9.97 1.66 18.91
CA HIS A 78 10.79 0.96 19.90
C HIS A 78 12.24 0.78 19.45
#